data_AF-A0A830B6G4-F1
#
_entry.id   AF-A0A830B6G4-F1
#
_cell.length_a   1.000
_cell.length_b   1.000
_cell.length_c   1.000
_cell.angle_alpha   90.00
_cell.angle_beta   90.00
_cell.angle_gamma   90.00
#
_symmetry.space_group_name_H-M   'P 1'
#
loop_
_entity.id
_entity.type
_entity.pdbx_description
1 polymer ?
#
loop_
_entity_poly.entity_id
_entity_poly.type
_entity_poly.pdbx_seq_one_letter_code
_entity_poly.pdbx_strand_id
1 'polypeptide(L)' 'MRKKKSEQDIEIIRGDEHFKAKEDIVKGPFGSETVVLSIEDDKRFEGEIMKKEKKLSSVDLEGGASSSKH' A
#
# COMPACT_ATOMS: atom_id res chain seq x y z
N MET A 1 -12.23 -23.17 14.97
CA MET A 1 -12.63 -21.93 14.27
C MET A 1 -11.48 -21.46 13.38
N ARG A 2 -11.70 -21.25 12.08
CA ARG A 2 -10.69 -20.66 11.18
C ARG A 2 -10.85 -19.13 11.23
N LYS A 3 -9.79 -18.41 11.63
CA LYS A 3 -9.77 -16.94 11.65
C LYS A 3 -9.66 -16.44 10.20
N LYS A 4 -10.67 -15.74 9.70
CA LYS A 4 -10.63 -15.15 8.34
C LYS A 4 -9.65 -13.97 8.35
N LYS A 5 -8.63 -14.00 7.49
CA LYS A 5 -7.77 -12.83 7.20
C LYS A 5 -8.59 -11.87 6.33
N SER A 6 -8.72 -10.62 6.78
CA SER A 6 -9.28 -9.54 5.96
C SER A 6 -8.11 -8.83 5.27
N GLU A 7 -8.08 -8.89 3.94
CA GLU A 7 -7.17 -8.10 3.11
C GLU A 7 -7.84 -6.75 2.85
N GLN A 8 -7.10 -5.65 3.04
CA GLN A 8 -7.54 -4.30 2.73
C GLN A 8 -6.76 -3.84 1.50
N ASP A 9 -7.48 -3.50 0.43
CA ASP A 9 -6.89 -2.86 -0.74
C ASP A 9 -6.59 -1.39 -0.39
N ILE A 10 -5.35 -0.95 -0.60
CA ILE A 10 -4.92 0.44 -0.42
C ILE A 10 -4.58 0.99 -1.80
N GLU A 11 -5.26 2.05 -2.21
CA GLU A 11 -4.95 2.77 -3.45
C GLU A 11 -3.98 3.90 -3.13
N ILE A 12 -2.81 3.93 -3.78
CA ILE A 12 -1.82 4.99 -3.62
C ILE A 12 -2.27 6.18 -4.46
N ILE A 13 -2.55 7.29 -3.79
CA ILE A 13 -3.04 8.53 -4.43
C ILE A 13 -1.85 9.41 -4.83
N ARG A 14 -0.81 9.43 -4.00
CA ARG A 14 0.36 10.28 -4.23
C ARG A 14 1.63 9.66 -3.67
N GLY A 15 2.72 9.77 -4.42
CA GLY A 15 4.07 9.47 -3.95
C GLY A 15 4.94 10.71 -4.06
N ASP A 16 5.68 11.03 -3.01
CA ASP A 16 6.70 12.06 -3.01
C ASP A 16 8.06 11.43 -2.67
N GLU A 17 9.06 11.71 -3.51
CA GLU A 17 10.44 11.25 -3.34
C GLU A 17 11.32 12.46 -3.09
N HIS A 18 12.11 12.42 -2.01
CA HIS A 18 12.97 13.52 -1.60
C HIS A 18 14.40 13.01 -1.41
N PHE A 19 15.34 13.68 -2.07
CA PHE A 19 16.77 13.39 -1.92
C PHE A 19 17.46 14.48 -1.11
N LYS A 20 18.36 14.07 -0.23
CA LYS A 20 19.18 14.98 0.57
C LYS A 20 20.64 14.55 0.49
N ALA A 21 21.49 15.46 0.02
CA ALA A 21 22.94 15.26 -0.02
C ALA A 21 23.62 16.14 1.03
N LYS A 22 24.60 15.58 1.73
CA LYS A 22 25.47 16.30 2.66
C LYS A 22 26.92 16.06 2.28
N GLU A 23 27.69 17.14 2.16
CA GLU A 23 29.14 17.10 2.03
C GLU A 23 29.79 17.48 3.36
N ASP A 24 30.87 16.79 3.74
CA ASP A 24 31.65 17.07 4.94
C ASP A 24 33.15 16.90 4.65
N ILE A 25 33.99 17.68 5.32
CA ILE A 25 35.45 17.54 5.23
C ILE A 25 35.94 16.88 6.51
N VAL A 26 36.50 15.67 6.38
CA VAL A 26 37.02 14.89 7.50
C VAL A 26 38.52 14.70 7.36
N LYS A 27 39.21 14.48 8.48
CA LYS A 27 40.61 14.04 8.45
C LYS A 27 40.69 12.57 8.07
N GLY A 28 41.48 12.28 7.05
CA GLY A 28 41.80 10.93 6.63
C GLY A 28 42.78 10.23 7.60
N PRO A 29 43.03 8.93 7.40
CA PRO A 29 43.85 8.10 8.30
C PRO A 29 45.27 8.62 8.53
N PHE A 30 45.79 9.41 7.59
CA PHE A 30 47.13 10.00 7.62
C PHE A 30 47.11 11.53 7.77
N GLY A 31 45.98 12.11 8.19
CA GLY A 31 45.84 13.53 8.48
C GLY A 31 45.56 14.44 7.26
N SER A 32 45.51 13.89 6.05
CA SER A 32 45.04 14.60 4.85
C SER A 32 43.55 14.91 4.97
N GLU A 33 43.09 16.05 4.47
CA GLU A 33 41.66 16.32 4.35
C GLU A 33 41.04 15.40 3.29
N THR A 34 39.82 14.94 3.54
CA THR A 34 39.04 14.08 2.66
C THR A 34 37.60 14.53 2.66
N VAL A 35 36.97 14.53 1.48
CA VAL A 35 35.56 14.89 1.32
C VAL A 35 34.70 13.64 1.46
N VAL A 36 33.68 13.69 2.30
CA VAL A 36 32.68 12.64 2.48
C VAL A 36 31.33 13.14 2.00
N LEU A 37 30.74 12.42 1.05
CA LEU A 37 29.39 12.67 0.56
C LEU A 37 28.45 11.63 1.17
N SER A 38 27.39 12.10 1.82
CA SER A 38 26.28 11.28 2.34
C SER A 38 25.01 11.61 1.57
N ILE A 39 24.32 10.59 1.08
CA ILE A 39 23.08 10.73 0.32
C ILE A 39 21.98 9.97 1.06
N GLU A 40 20.92 10.69 1.43
CA GLU A 40 19.70 10.17 2.05
C GLU A 40 18.57 10.24 1.01
N ASP A 41 17.81 9.15 0.87
CA ASP A 41 16.64 9.03 -0.02
C ASP A 41 15.40 8.73 0.84
N ASP A 42 14.44 9.66 0.83
CA ASP A 42 13.19 9.60 1.58
C ASP A 42 12.00 9.46 0.62
N LYS A 43 11.32 8.30 0.64
CA LYS A 43 10.09 8.05 -0.14
C LYS A 43 8.87 8.06 0.76
N ARG A 44 7.87 8.86 0.42
CA ARG A 44 6.60 8.97 1.14
C ARG A 44 5.45 8.65 0.20
N PHE A 45 4.56 7.77 0.65
CA PHE A 45 3.37 7.38 -0.10
C PHE A 45 2.12 7.70 0.72
N GLU A 46 1.20 8.43 0.11
CA GLU A 46 -0.13 8.71 0.64
C GLU A 46 -1.13 7.84 -0.14
N GLY A 47 -1.97 7.11 0.60
CA GLY A 47 -2.99 6.25 0.00
C GLY A 47 -4.27 6.26 0.81
N GLU A 48 -5.37 5.87 0.16
CA GLU A 48 -6.69 5.75 0.78
C GLU A 48 -7.08 4.27 0.93
N ILE A 49 -7.69 3.94 2.07
CA ILE A 49 -8.17 2.59 2.35
C ILE A 49 -9.58 2.46 1.80
N MET A 50 -9.71 1.80 0.64
CA MET A 50 -11.02 1.56 0.05
C MET A 50 -11.67 0.32 0.67
N LYS A 51 -12.73 0.52 1.46
CA LYS A 51 -13.59 -0.59 1.90
C LYS A 51 -14.52 -0.99 0.75
N LYS A 52 -14.19 -2.03 0.00
CA LYS A 52 -15.16 -2.69 -0.89
C LYS A 52 -16.21 -3.41 -0.04
N GLU A 53 -17.43 -2.88 0.00
CA GLU A 53 -18.58 -3.66 0.44
C GLU A 53 -18.80 -4.80 -0.57
N LYS A 54 -18.68 -6.05 -0.11
CA LYS A 54 -19.07 -7.21 -0.92
C LYS A 54 -20.58 -7.10 -1.16
N LYS A 55 -21.00 -6.63 -2.34
CA LYS A 55 -22.36 -6.85 -2.81
C LYS A 55 -22.57 -8.36 -2.94
N LEU A 56 -23.20 -8.97 -1.94
CA LEU A 56 -23.77 -10.29 -2.07
C LEU A 56 -24.97 -10.16 -3.00
N SER A 57 -24.78 -10.40 -4.30
CA SER A 57 -25.89 -10.60 -5.23
C SER A 57 -26.51 -11.95 -4.91
N SER A 58 -27.48 -11.98 -3.99
CA SER A 58 -28.36 -13.12 -3.80
C SER A 58 -29.55 -12.99 -4.73
N VAL A 59 -29.49 -13.58 -5.92
CA VAL A 59 -30.67 -14.00 -6.68
C VAL A 59 -30.28 -15.11 -7.65
N ASP A 60 -30.01 -16.29 -7.10
CA ASP A 60 -30.23 -17.55 -7.81
C ASP A 60 -31.31 -18.29 -7.04
N LEU A 61 -32.56 -18.19 -7.49
CA LEU A 61 -33.58 -19.17 -7.18
C LEU A 61 -34.25 -19.59 -8.48
N GLU A 62 -33.76 -20.73 -8.98
CA GLU A 62 -34.39 -21.56 -9.99
C GLU A 62 -35.88 -21.78 -9.70
N GLY A 63 -36.64 -21.89 -10.78
CA GLY A 63 -38.07 -22.15 -10.74
C GLY A 63 -38.46 -23.58 -10.37
N GLY A 64 -39.77 -23.76 -10.17
CA GLY A 64 -40.41 -25.07 -10.30
C GLY A 64 -41.51 -25.35 -9.26
N ALA A 65 -42.61 -25.91 -9.78
CA ALA A 65 -43.82 -26.49 -9.14
C ALA A 65 -44.92 -25.47 -8.74
N SER A 66 -46.00 -25.25 -9.49
CA SER A 66 -47.08 -26.13 -10.03
C SER A 66 -48.14 -26.57 -8.99
N SER A 67 -49.39 -26.11 -9.18
CA SER A 67 -50.70 -26.77 -8.95
C SER A 67 -51.80 -25.70 -8.82
N SER A 68 -52.55 -25.35 -9.87
CA SER A 68 -53.83 -25.93 -10.36
C SER A 68 -55.09 -25.67 -9.49
N LYS A 69 -55.93 -24.76 -10.01
CA LYS A 69 -57.42 -24.69 -10.06
C LYS A 69 -58.28 -25.45 -9.03
N HIS A 70 -59.23 -24.73 -8.43
CA HIS A 70 -60.68 -24.88 -8.72
C HIS A 70 -61.45 -23.61 -8.33
#